data_AF-A0A1L5KWT7-F1
#
_entry.id   AF-A0A1L5KWT7-F1
#
_cell.length_a   1.000
_cell.length_b   1.000
_cell.length_c   1.000
_cell.angle_alpha   90.00
_cell.angle_beta   90.00
_cell.angle_gamma   90.00
#
_symmetry.space_group_name_H-M   'P 1'
#
loop_
_entity.id
_entity.type
_entity.pdbx_description
1 polymer ?
#
loop_
_entity_poly.entity_id
_entity_poly.type
_entity_poly.pdbx_seq_one_letter_code
_entity_poly.pdbx_strand_id
1 'polypeptide(L)'
;MSTIYGYNSATGSYDTPIKSMICSVGNPISNTAAGTYKIGWQLKKKEMNGVDYKCWAPYVSQIYDAVYFHGVASSTPDLNMISAVDFNSLGSPMSHGCVRLAAIDAKWIDDNVSRGTTVRIGDNLDYPLTNPTRYTWTGGAFGSDPTYR
;
A
#
# COMPACT_ATOMS: atom_id res chain seq x y z
N MET A 1 4.82 -1.11 -8.48
CA MET A 1 3.41 -0.85 -8.88
C MET A 1 2.54 -1.99 -8.39
N SER A 2 1.25 -1.75 -8.17
CA SER A 2 0.26 -2.78 -7.81
C SER A 2 -0.91 -2.75 -8.79
N THR A 3 -1.34 -3.91 -9.29
CA THR A 3 -2.54 -4.07 -10.13
C THR A 3 -3.59 -4.85 -9.35
N ILE A 4 -4.83 -4.37 -9.36
CA ILE A 4 -5.99 -5.05 -8.78
C ILE A 4 -6.81 -5.65 -9.92
N TYR A 5 -7.16 -6.92 -9.76
CA TYR A 5 -7.99 -7.66 -10.69
C TYR A 5 -9.38 -7.91 -10.10
N GLY A 6 -10.42 -7.59 -10.88
CA GLY A 6 -11.82 -7.85 -10.57
C GLY A 6 -12.28 -9.19 -11.15
N TYR A 7 -13.38 -9.70 -10.61
CA TYR A 7 -14.01 -10.93 -11.07
C TYR A 7 -14.61 -10.73 -12.47
N ASN A 8 -14.31 -11.67 -13.36
CA ASN A 8 -14.84 -11.75 -14.70
C ASN A 8 -15.84 -12.90 -14.80
N SER A 9 -17.11 -12.59 -15.01
CA SER A 9 -18.17 -13.59 -15.10
C SER A 9 -18.08 -14.47 -16.35
N ALA A 10 -17.40 -14.02 -17.41
CA ALA A 10 -17.22 -14.80 -18.63
C ALA A 10 -16.18 -15.92 -18.48
N THR A 11 -15.16 -15.71 -17.63
CA THR A 11 -14.08 -16.67 -17.39
C THR A 11 -14.17 -17.37 -16.04
N GLY A 12 -15.05 -16.88 -15.14
CA GLY A 12 -15.17 -17.38 -13.77
C GLY A 12 -13.96 -17.07 -12.90
N SER A 13 -13.12 -16.10 -13.29
CA SER A 13 -11.81 -15.85 -12.68
C SER A 13 -11.58 -14.37 -12.38
N TYR A 14 -10.67 -14.05 -11.45
CA TYR A 14 -10.23 -12.67 -11.17
C TYR A 14 -9.09 -12.29 -12.12
N ASP A 15 -9.43 -11.97 -13.37
CA ASP A 15 -8.47 -11.71 -14.45
C ASP A 15 -8.64 -10.36 -15.16
N THR A 16 -9.67 -9.59 -14.82
CA THR A 16 -9.91 -8.28 -15.44
C THR A 16 -9.22 -7.21 -14.61
N PRO A 17 -8.21 -6.50 -15.13
CA PRO A 17 -7.55 -5.44 -14.37
C PRO A 17 -8.48 -4.25 -14.20
N ILE A 18 -8.74 -3.86 -12.95
CA ILE A 18 -9.72 -2.79 -12.62
C ILE A 18 -9.08 -1.53 -12.05
N LYS A 19 -7.88 -1.65 -11.47
CA LYS A 19 -7.17 -0.51 -10.88
C LYS A 19 -5.67 -0.76 -10.85
N SER A 20 -4.90 0.31 -11.04
CA SER A 20 -3.47 0.34 -10.78
C SER A 20 -3.14 1.42 -9.74
N MET A 21 -2.20 1.12 -8.86
CA MET A 21 -1.77 1.97 -7.76
C MET A 21 -0.24 2.08 -7.73
N ILE A 22 0.25 3.29 -7.45
CA ILE A 22 1.67 3.50 -7.14
C ILE A 22 1.93 2.92 -5.76
N CYS A 23 2.92 2.03 -5.65
CA CYS A 23 3.35 1.45 -4.39
C CYS A 23 4.86 1.45 -4.24
N SER A 24 5.31 1.47 -2.99
CA SER A 24 6.70 1.28 -2.58
C SER A 24 6.83 0.00 -1.76
N VAL A 25 7.69 -0.92 -2.19
CA VAL A 25 7.98 -2.18 -1.48
C VAL A 25 9.15 -2.03 -0.50
N GLY A 26 9.46 -3.12 0.20
CA GLY A 26 10.64 -3.24 1.04
C GLY A 26 11.92 -2.82 0.32
N ASN A 27 12.83 -2.16 1.04
CA ASN A 27 14.16 -1.93 0.51
C ASN A 27 14.91 -3.27 0.34
N PRO A 28 16.05 -3.31 -0.39
CA PRO A 28 16.80 -4.54 -0.62
C PRO A 28 17.27 -5.28 0.64
N ILE A 29 17.33 -4.61 1.79
CA ILE A 29 17.78 -5.17 3.07
C ILE A 29 16.61 -5.88 3.77
N SER A 30 15.38 -5.39 3.63
CA SER A 30 14.16 -5.92 4.26
C SER A 30 13.16 -6.44 3.22
N ASN A 31 13.66 -7.04 2.15
CA ASN A 31 12.93 -7.35 0.91
C ASN A 31 11.49 -7.85 1.16
N THR A 32 10.52 -7.36 0.40
CA THR A 32 9.17 -7.92 0.43
C THR A 32 9.21 -9.28 -0.24
N ALA A 33 9.09 -10.36 0.55
CA ALA A 33 9.17 -11.73 0.04
C ALA A 33 8.15 -11.99 -1.08
N ALA A 34 8.65 -12.36 -2.26
CA ALA A 34 7.83 -12.81 -3.37
C ALA A 34 7.06 -14.08 -2.99
N GLY A 35 5.83 -14.22 -3.48
CA GLY A 35 4.97 -15.33 -3.12
C GLY A 35 3.49 -15.08 -3.40
N THR A 36 2.69 -16.06 -3.03
CA THR A 36 1.22 -15.98 -3.07
C THR A 36 0.69 -16.03 -1.65
N TYR A 37 0.00 -14.96 -1.27
CA TYR A 37 -0.54 -14.74 0.07
C TYR A 37 -2.04 -14.47 0.01
N LYS A 38 -2.62 -14.19 1.18
CA LYS A 38 -4.03 -13.89 1.35
C LYS A 38 -4.18 -12.66 2.24
N ILE A 39 -5.10 -11.76 1.90
CA ILE A 39 -5.44 -10.64 2.78
C ILE A 39 -5.91 -11.19 4.13
N GLY A 40 -5.18 -10.83 5.18
CA GLY A 40 -5.45 -11.18 6.56
C GLY A 40 -6.40 -10.19 7.21
N TRP A 41 -6.05 -9.69 8.40
CA TRP A 41 -6.83 -8.66 9.07
C TRP A 41 -6.62 -7.26 8.47
N GLN A 42 -7.56 -6.36 8.78
CA GLN A 42 -7.62 -5.00 8.25
C GLN A 42 -7.93 -4.01 9.39
N LEU A 43 -7.29 -2.84 9.41
CA LEU A 43 -7.42 -1.81 10.44
C LEU A 43 -7.33 -0.40 9.82
N LYS A 44 -8.24 0.50 10.19
CA LYS A 44 -8.19 1.91 9.73
C LYS A 44 -6.94 2.67 10.19
N LYS A 45 -6.35 2.27 11.31
CA LYS A 45 -5.11 2.82 11.86
C LYS A 45 -4.35 1.74 12.63
N LYS A 46 -3.03 1.69 12.48
CA LYS A 46 -2.16 0.81 13.26
C LYS A 46 -0.87 1.52 13.68
N GLU A 47 -0.52 1.37 14.95
CA GLU A 47 0.83 1.65 15.42
C GLU A 47 1.78 0.51 15.04
N MET A 48 2.89 0.84 14.40
CA MET A 48 3.94 -0.09 14.01
C MET A 48 5.22 0.26 14.77
N ASN A 49 5.80 -0.75 15.40
CA ASN A 49 7.02 -0.63 16.19
C ASN A 49 8.07 -1.58 15.60
N GLY A 50 9.22 -1.04 15.25
CA GLY A 50 10.44 -1.79 14.97
C GLY A 50 11.48 -1.55 16.06
N VAL A 51 12.69 -2.07 15.86
CA VAL A 51 13.81 -1.88 16.80
C VAL A 51 14.15 -0.39 16.95
N ASP A 52 14.21 0.33 15.83
CA ASP A 52 14.65 1.74 15.79
C ASP A 52 13.58 2.71 15.28
N TYR A 53 12.33 2.25 15.13
CA TYR A 53 11.26 3.11 14.62
C TYR A 53 9.92 2.87 15.30
N LYS A 54 9.15 3.96 15.38
CA LYS A 54 7.74 3.96 15.78
C LYS A 54 6.97 4.84 14.81
N CYS A 55 5.91 4.31 14.22
CA CYS A 55 5.07 5.06 13.28
C CYS A 55 3.60 4.63 13.34
N TRP A 56 2.72 5.45 12.77
CA TRP A 56 1.29 5.18 12.68
C TRP A 56 0.87 5.20 11.22
N ALA A 57 0.36 4.07 10.74
CA ALA A 57 -0.08 3.92 9.37
C ALA A 57 -1.60 3.93 9.26
N PRO A 58 -2.18 4.64 8.28
CA PRO A 58 -3.60 4.56 7.95
C PRO A 58 -3.89 3.35 7.04
N TYR A 59 -5.11 2.83 7.12
CA TYR A 59 -5.67 1.79 6.24
C TYR A 59 -4.74 0.60 6.00
N VAL A 60 -4.57 -0.22 7.03
CA VAL A 60 -3.62 -1.33 7.06
C VAL A 60 -4.33 -2.63 6.70
N SER A 61 -3.89 -3.30 5.65
CA SER A 61 -4.33 -4.66 5.29
C SER A 61 -3.17 -5.64 5.38
N GLN A 62 -3.28 -6.67 6.21
CA GLN A 62 -2.23 -7.67 6.41
C GLN A 62 -2.05 -8.57 5.19
N ILE A 63 -0.79 -8.82 4.83
CA ILE A 63 -0.41 -9.76 3.78
C ILE A 63 0.16 -11.04 4.40
N TYR A 64 1.23 -10.93 5.18
CA TYR A 64 1.85 -12.00 5.96
C TYR A 64 2.66 -11.40 7.11
N ASP A 65 2.80 -12.11 8.23
CA ASP A 65 3.57 -11.67 9.40
C ASP A 65 3.36 -10.18 9.74
N ALA A 66 4.46 -9.41 9.73
CA ALA A 66 4.50 -7.97 9.95
C ALA A 66 4.57 -7.15 8.65
N VAL A 67 4.12 -7.72 7.52
CA VAL A 67 4.08 -7.09 6.20
C VAL A 67 2.64 -6.77 5.81
N TYR A 68 2.41 -5.50 5.48
CA TYR A 68 1.07 -4.95 5.25
C TYR A 68 1.03 -4.09 3.98
N PHE A 69 -0.14 -4.00 3.34
CA PHE A 69 -0.49 -2.81 2.58
C PHE A 69 -0.86 -1.71 3.57
N HIS A 70 -0.36 -0.49 3.37
CA HIS A 70 -0.75 0.66 4.19
C HIS A 70 -0.52 2.00 3.49
N GLY A 71 -1.23 3.04 3.91
CA GLY A 71 -0.95 4.41 3.45
C GLY A 71 0.34 4.97 4.06
N VAL A 72 0.86 6.08 3.54
CA VAL A 72 2.08 6.71 4.09
C VAL A 72 1.94 6.93 5.61
N ALA A 73 2.92 6.45 6.38
CA ALA A 73 2.85 6.47 7.83
C ALA A 73 3.34 7.82 8.39
N SER A 74 2.74 8.24 9.51
CA SER A 74 3.22 9.38 10.28
C SER A 74 4.22 8.91 11.35
N SER A 75 5.21 9.76 11.67
CA SER A 75 6.07 9.62 12.84
C SER A 75 5.38 9.98 14.15
N THR A 76 4.11 10.41 14.09
CA THR A 76 3.28 10.75 15.24
C THR A 76 1.93 10.02 15.18
N PRO A 77 1.16 9.95 16.27
CA PRO A 77 -0.21 9.43 16.23
C PRO A 77 -1.15 10.22 15.31
N ASP A 78 -0.81 11.46 14.94
CA ASP A 78 -1.63 12.26 14.02
C ASP A 78 -1.37 11.86 12.57
N LEU A 79 -2.34 11.21 11.95
CA LEU A 79 -2.28 10.76 10.55
C LEU A 79 -2.31 11.94 9.57
N ASN A 80 -2.62 13.15 10.03
CA ASN A 80 -2.52 14.38 9.27
C ASN A 80 -1.13 15.03 9.32
N MET A 81 -0.14 14.32 9.87
CA MET A 81 1.23 14.81 10.03
C MET A 81 2.21 13.83 9.37
N ILE A 82 2.07 13.62 8.05
CA ILE A 82 3.02 12.81 7.26
C ILE A 82 4.09 13.69 6.62
N SER A 83 5.25 13.12 6.31
CA SER A 83 6.34 13.84 5.65
C SER A 83 6.09 13.95 4.14
N ALA A 84 6.31 15.15 3.60
CA ALA A 84 6.32 15.39 2.16
C ALA A 84 7.35 14.49 1.45
N VAL A 85 8.49 14.22 2.09
CA VAL A 85 9.57 13.38 1.54
C VAL A 85 9.11 11.93 1.44
N ASP A 86 8.50 11.39 2.50
CA ASP A 86 7.95 10.03 2.51
C ASP A 86 6.87 9.83 1.45
N PHE A 87 6.01 10.84 1.26
CA PHE A 87 4.94 10.80 0.26
C PHE A 87 5.49 10.87 -1.17
N ASN A 88 6.38 11.82 -1.45
CA ASN A 88 6.94 12.00 -2.79
C ASN A 88 7.85 10.85 -3.22
N SER A 89 8.30 10.03 -2.27
CA SER A 89 9.11 8.84 -2.50
C SER A 89 8.29 7.59 -2.83
N LEU A 90 6.95 7.68 -2.86
CA LEU A 90 6.10 6.62 -3.38
C LEU A 90 6.51 6.25 -4.82
N GLY A 91 6.72 4.96 -5.06
CA GLY A 91 7.27 4.43 -6.31
C GLY A 91 8.76 4.06 -6.23
N SER A 92 9.44 4.39 -5.14
CA SER A 92 10.82 3.96 -4.85
C SER A 92 10.86 2.96 -3.69
N PRO A 93 11.80 1.99 -3.65
CA PRO A 93 11.95 1.07 -2.52
C PRO A 93 12.32 1.85 -1.25
N MET A 94 11.50 1.75 -0.20
CA MET A 94 11.68 2.61 0.98
C MET A 94 11.20 1.99 2.30
N SER A 95 10.46 0.88 2.28
CA SER A 95 9.88 0.34 3.51
C SER A 95 10.76 -0.74 4.15
N HIS A 96 10.44 -1.11 5.39
CA HIS A 96 10.99 -2.28 6.09
C HIS A 96 10.30 -3.60 5.69
N GLY A 97 9.77 -3.70 4.46
CA GLY A 97 9.10 -4.90 3.92
C GLY A 97 7.63 -4.72 3.57
N CYS A 98 6.96 -3.69 4.10
CA CYS A 98 5.56 -3.36 3.79
C CYS A 98 5.37 -2.80 2.37
N VAL A 99 4.13 -2.84 1.86
CA VAL A 99 3.76 -2.20 0.60
C VAL A 99 3.05 -0.88 0.89
N ARG A 100 3.80 0.22 0.79
CA ARG A 100 3.31 1.59 1.06
C ARG A 100 2.58 2.16 -0.16
N LEU A 101 1.44 2.79 0.07
CA LEU A 101 0.53 3.38 -0.93
C LEU A 101 0.20 4.83 -0.56
N ALA A 102 -0.41 5.59 -1.47
CA ALA A 102 -1.15 6.79 -1.09
C ALA A 102 -2.34 6.41 -0.20
N ALA A 103 -2.76 7.29 0.72
CA ALA A 103 -3.81 6.95 1.68
C ALA A 103 -5.13 6.56 0.99
N ILE A 104 -5.53 7.23 -0.10
CA ILE A 104 -6.74 6.87 -0.87
C ILE A 104 -6.68 5.47 -1.48
N ASP A 105 -5.50 5.04 -1.92
CA ASP A 105 -5.29 3.73 -2.52
C ASP A 105 -5.29 2.64 -1.45
N ALA A 106 -4.64 2.88 -0.31
CA ALA A 106 -4.72 1.99 0.85
C ALA A 106 -6.15 1.86 1.38
N LYS A 107 -6.88 2.97 1.47
CA LYS A 107 -8.31 3.00 1.82
C LYS A 107 -9.15 2.20 0.83
N TRP A 108 -8.87 2.32 -0.46
CA TRP A 108 -9.59 1.58 -1.48
C TRP A 108 -9.43 0.07 -1.27
N ILE A 109 -8.22 -0.42 -0.95
CA ILE A 109 -8.00 -1.83 -0.60
C ILE A 109 -8.82 -2.20 0.63
N ASP A 110 -8.71 -1.41 1.70
CA ASP A 110 -9.40 -1.67 2.97
C ASP A 110 -10.93 -1.73 2.83
N ASP A 111 -11.51 -0.91 1.94
CA ASP A 111 -12.95 -0.85 1.72
C ASP A 111 -13.48 -1.89 0.70
N ASN A 112 -12.67 -2.30 -0.28
CA ASN A 112 -13.15 -3.09 -1.44
C ASN A 112 -12.57 -4.51 -1.52
N VAL A 113 -11.47 -4.78 -0.81
CA VAL A 113 -10.78 -6.08 -0.87
C VAL A 113 -11.04 -6.84 0.42
N SER A 114 -11.81 -7.91 0.32
CA SER A 114 -12.18 -8.73 1.46
C SER A 114 -11.03 -9.63 1.92
N ARG A 115 -11.07 -10.02 3.20
CA ARG A 115 -10.20 -11.04 3.77
C ARG A 115 -10.24 -12.33 2.94
N GLY A 116 -9.10 -12.98 2.77
CA GLY A 116 -8.96 -14.18 1.94
C GLY A 116 -8.77 -13.89 0.45
N THR A 117 -8.80 -12.62 0.01
CA THR A 117 -8.41 -12.26 -1.35
C THR A 117 -6.94 -12.60 -1.59
N THR A 118 -6.64 -13.19 -2.74
CA THR A 118 -5.27 -13.58 -3.13
C THR A 118 -4.41 -12.34 -3.39
N VAL A 119 -3.19 -12.33 -2.84
CA VAL A 119 -2.15 -11.33 -3.12
C VAL A 119 -0.97 -12.03 -3.75
N ARG A 120 -0.52 -11.57 -4.91
CA ARG A 120 0.71 -12.06 -5.57
C ARG A 120 1.77 -10.98 -5.49
N ILE A 121 2.94 -11.33 -4.97
CA ILE A 121 4.10 -10.46 -4.88
C ILE A 121 5.22 -11.09 -5.70
N GLY A 122 5.87 -10.31 -6.55
CA GLY A 122 7.01 -10.75 -7.33
C GLY A 122 7.34 -9.76 -8.43
N ASP A 123 8.48 -10.01 -9.06
CA ASP A 123 8.94 -9.24 -10.22
C ASP A 123 8.28 -9.76 -11.52
N ASN A 124 8.19 -8.90 -12.54
CA ASN A 124 7.66 -9.24 -13.87
C ASN A 124 6.22 -9.78 -13.87
N LEU A 125 5.40 -9.40 -12.88
CA LEU A 125 3.96 -9.65 -12.91
C LEU A 125 3.29 -8.77 -13.97
N ASP A 126 2.20 -9.28 -14.55
CA ASP A 126 1.43 -8.56 -15.56
C ASP A 126 1.00 -7.17 -15.07
N TYR A 127 1.25 -6.16 -15.90
CA TYR A 127 0.92 -4.78 -15.61
C TYR A 127 0.14 -4.14 -16.77
N PRO A 128 -1.12 -4.58 -16.99
CA PRO A 128 -1.91 -4.18 -18.16
C PRO A 128 -2.41 -2.72 -18.09
N LEU A 129 -2.42 -2.10 -16.91
CA LEU A 129 -2.86 -0.71 -16.71
C LEU A 129 -1.63 0.19 -16.56
N THR A 130 -1.26 0.91 -17.61
CA THR A 130 0.07 1.52 -17.73
C THR A 130 0.25 2.89 -17.06
N ASN A 131 -0.81 3.55 -16.57
CA ASN A 131 -0.74 4.90 -15.98
C ASN A 131 -1.50 5.00 -14.64
N PRO A 132 -0.88 4.57 -13.51
CA PRO A 132 -1.50 4.79 -12.21
C PRO A 132 -1.47 6.29 -11.90
N THR A 133 -2.49 6.77 -11.19
CA THR A 133 -2.55 8.18 -10.80
C THR A 133 -1.39 8.51 -9.87
N ARG A 134 -0.53 9.45 -10.29
CA ARG A 134 0.48 10.04 -9.41
C ARG A 134 -0.11 11.25 -8.72
N TYR A 135 -0.14 11.22 -7.40
CA TYR A 135 -0.60 12.31 -6.57
C TYR A 135 0.55 13.27 -6.27
N THR A 136 0.28 14.57 -6.29
CA THR A 136 1.27 15.61 -6.02
C THR A 136 1.08 16.13 -4.61
N TRP A 137 2.18 16.24 -3.86
CA TRP A 137 2.17 16.91 -2.56
C TRP A 137 1.89 18.41 -2.71
N THR A 138 0.96 18.94 -1.92
CA THR A 138 0.53 20.35 -2.00
C THR A 138 0.80 21.15 -0.71
N GLY A 139 1.32 20.51 0.35
CA GLY A 139 1.51 21.12 1.68
C GLY A 139 2.95 21.56 1.98
N GLY A 140 3.20 21.92 3.25
CA GLY A 140 4.55 22.19 3.78
C GLY A 140 5.40 20.93 3.95
N ALA A 141 6.50 21.00 4.71
CA ALA A 141 7.37 19.83 4.95
C ALA A 141 6.64 18.64 5.59
N PHE A 142 5.59 18.94 6.36
CA PHE A 142 4.67 17.97 6.93
C PHE A 142 3.23 18.44 6.74
N GLY A 143 2.29 17.50 6.71
CA GLY A 143 0.88 17.79 6.58
C GLY A 143 0.05 16.55 6.27
N SER A 144 -1.22 16.78 5.96
CA SER A 144 -2.14 15.70 5.61
C SER A 144 -1.78 15.12 4.25
N ASP A 145 -1.99 13.82 4.09
CA ASP A 145 -1.93 13.19 2.77
C ASP A 145 -2.89 13.95 1.83
N PRO A 146 -2.43 14.46 0.66
CA PRO A 146 -3.27 15.23 -0.25
C PRO A 146 -4.45 14.42 -0.83
N THR A 147 -4.47 13.11 -0.60
CA THR A 147 -5.51 12.18 -1.00
C THR A 147 -6.49 11.82 0.13
N TYR A 148 -6.22 12.24 1.37
CA TYR A 148 -7.17 12.13 2.48
C TYR A 148 -8.33 13.10 2.20
N ARG A 149 -9.47 12.57 1.75
CA ARG A 149 -10.73 13.30 1.58
C ARG A 149 -11.81 12.67 2.43
#